data_AF-A0A8S2QTT4-F1
#
_entry.id   AF-A0A8S2QTT4-F1
#
_cell.length_a   1.000
_cell.length_b   1.000
_cell.length_c   1.000
_cell.angle_alpha   90.00
_cell.angle_beta   90.00
_cell.angle_gamma   90.00
#
_symmetry.space_group_name_H-M   'P 1'
#
loop_
_entity.id
_entity.type
_entity.pdbx_description
1 polymer ?
#
loop_
_entity_poly.entity_id
_entity_poly.type
_entity_poly.pdbx_seq_one_letter_code
_entity_poly.pdbx_strand_id
1 'polypeptide(L)'
;MIEIEYNEKKARRSSILKTSVDISLLNYVQKLITLPELTDEMWTKDLLSILENFLSSKRQCLLIACVDRHTSTLQLLHSIPSMAKSIDKIYSLCYFIRKNDSTEFITSIDEFLKQILFGFINGKSIQCLTALVSTLFGPLFMDNSTVQDIIKNDFASELNQFLATFYEIQYKHITSRTYLFIPKDGADKTIEELLKDKALVTRFESVMVKWYHQLKEVLLVQDRLMSNNEQSAGIHEEISCWQECLMDLHFIRKQLQRTELRNIIQVLVASKSAYVHQFLQAENQVQEFIEYVEDCLKFLKILDQPSSQLNDISLEKLKDV
;
A
#
# COMPACT_ATOMS: atom_id res chain seq x y z
N MET A 1 44.30 -15.38 -48.29
CA MET A 1 43.00 -16.09 -48.16
C MET A 1 42.89 -16.82 -46.82
N ILE A 2 43.88 -17.66 -46.45
CA ILE A 2 43.88 -18.45 -45.20
C ILE A 2 43.92 -17.57 -43.92
N GLU A 3 44.67 -16.46 -43.92
CA GLU A 3 44.72 -15.52 -42.78
C GLU A 3 43.41 -14.75 -42.56
N ILE A 4 42.66 -14.48 -43.63
CA ILE A 4 41.37 -13.78 -43.55
C ILE A 4 40.31 -14.73 -42.98
N GLU A 5 40.26 -15.99 -43.43
CA GLU A 5 39.39 -17.02 -42.84
C GLU A 5 39.75 -17.35 -41.38
N TYR A 6 41.03 -17.33 -41.01
CA TYR A 6 41.46 -17.53 -39.63
C TYR A 6 41.03 -16.38 -38.73
N ASN A 7 41.19 -15.13 -39.18
CA ASN A 7 40.76 -13.95 -38.45
C ASN A 7 39.23 -13.82 -38.40
N GLU A 8 38.49 -14.22 -39.44
CA GLU A 8 37.03 -14.30 -39.40
C GLU A 8 36.53 -15.42 -38.48
N LYS A 9 37.18 -16.60 -38.44
CA LYS A 9 36.86 -17.67 -37.48
C LYS A 9 37.23 -17.28 -36.05
N LYS A 10 38.29 -16.50 -35.84
CA LYS A 10 38.68 -15.96 -34.53
C LYS A 10 37.77 -14.83 -34.08
N ALA A 11 37.34 -13.95 -34.99
CA ALA A 11 36.33 -12.93 -34.75
C ALA A 11 34.96 -13.56 -34.44
N ARG A 12 34.53 -14.57 -35.22
CA ARG A 12 33.33 -15.37 -34.96
C ARG A 12 33.42 -16.14 -33.65
N ARG A 13 34.56 -16.76 -33.33
CA ARG A 13 34.78 -17.38 -32.01
C ARG A 13 34.74 -16.36 -30.87
N SER A 14 35.32 -15.17 -31.05
CA SER A 14 35.30 -14.10 -30.04
C SER A 14 33.93 -13.44 -29.88
N SER A 15 33.09 -13.43 -30.92
CA SER A 15 31.70 -13.00 -30.83
C SER A 15 30.80 -14.09 -30.23
N ILE A 16 31.10 -15.38 -30.47
CA ILE A 16 30.38 -16.52 -29.89
C ILE A 16 30.73 -16.70 -28.40
N LEU A 17 31.98 -16.42 -28.00
CA LEU A 17 32.44 -16.45 -26.59
C LEU A 17 31.94 -15.27 -25.75
N LYS A 18 31.35 -14.23 -26.35
CA LYS A 18 30.71 -13.11 -25.63
C LYS A 18 29.21 -13.33 -25.38
N THR A 19 28.67 -14.46 -25.81
CA THR A 19 27.22 -14.77 -25.73
C THR A 19 26.85 -15.80 -24.68
N SER A 20 27.82 -16.48 -24.07
CA SER A 20 27.54 -17.37 -22.93
C SER A 20 27.52 -16.53 -21.65
N VAL A 21 26.37 -16.46 -20.99
CA VAL A 21 26.28 -15.94 -19.62
C VAL A 21 27.24 -16.74 -18.76
N ASP A 22 28.06 -16.06 -17.97
CA ASP A 22 28.95 -16.75 -17.03
C ASP A 22 28.09 -17.60 -16.08
N ILE A 23 28.42 -18.89 -15.95
CA ILE A 23 27.76 -19.83 -15.03
C ILE A 23 27.78 -19.26 -13.59
N SER A 24 28.81 -18.50 -13.25
CA SER A 24 28.90 -17.81 -11.95
C SER A 24 27.79 -16.76 -11.77
N LEU A 25 27.46 -16.00 -12.82
CA LEU A 25 26.40 -15.01 -12.84
C LEU A 25 25.03 -15.68 -12.78
N LEU A 26 24.81 -16.75 -13.55
CA LEU A 26 23.54 -17.49 -13.53
C LEU A 26 23.25 -18.03 -12.13
N ASN A 27 24.24 -18.68 -11.51
CA ASN A 27 24.14 -19.20 -10.14
C ASN A 27 23.94 -18.07 -9.11
N TYR A 28 24.53 -16.90 -9.34
CA TYR A 28 24.35 -15.74 -8.48
C TYR A 28 22.90 -15.24 -8.53
N VAL A 29 22.34 -15.03 -9.73
CA VAL A 29 20.96 -14.58 -9.91
C VAL A 29 19.97 -15.61 -9.36
N GLN A 30 20.24 -16.91 -9.57
CA GLN A 30 19.42 -17.98 -8.99
C GLN A 30 19.36 -17.89 -7.46
N LYS A 31 20.50 -17.64 -6.80
CA LYS A 31 20.56 -17.46 -5.33
C LYS A 31 19.89 -16.18 -4.83
N LEU A 32 19.77 -15.15 -5.66
CA LEU A 32 19.02 -13.93 -5.32
C LEU A 32 17.51 -14.15 -5.31
N ILE A 33 17.02 -15.19 -5.99
CA ILE A 33 15.60 -15.53 -6.00
C ILE A 33 15.30 -16.27 -4.70
N THR A 34 14.91 -15.51 -3.69
CA THR A 34 14.49 -16.02 -2.39
C THR A 34 12.99 -15.83 -2.22
N LEU A 35 12.22 -16.91 -2.30
CA LEU A 35 10.78 -16.90 -2.08
C LEU A 35 10.44 -17.82 -0.89
N PRO A 36 9.42 -17.49 -0.07
CA PRO A 36 9.10 -18.27 1.13
C PRO A 36 8.82 -19.76 0.91
N GLU A 37 8.27 -20.12 -0.27
CA GLU A 37 7.87 -21.49 -0.63
C GLU A 37 8.83 -22.15 -1.62
N LEU A 38 9.99 -21.54 -1.89
CA LEU A 38 10.95 -22.07 -2.87
C LEU A 38 11.77 -23.21 -2.27
N THR A 39 11.81 -24.34 -2.98
CA THR A 39 12.76 -25.43 -2.73
C THR A 39 13.71 -25.59 -3.92
N ASP A 40 14.93 -26.08 -3.66
CA ASP A 40 15.95 -26.26 -4.70
C ASP A 40 15.50 -27.23 -5.80
N GLU A 41 14.60 -28.15 -5.49
CA GLU A 41 14.03 -29.14 -6.40
C GLU A 41 13.08 -28.54 -7.46
N MET A 42 12.58 -27.32 -7.23
CA MET A 42 11.68 -26.63 -8.18
C MET A 42 12.42 -26.08 -9.41
N TRP A 43 13.75 -26.04 -9.38
CA TRP A 43 14.56 -25.54 -10.49
C TRP A 43 14.64 -26.57 -11.62
N THR A 44 14.15 -26.19 -12.80
CA THR A 44 14.24 -27.00 -14.02
C THR A 44 15.21 -26.38 -15.02
N LYS A 45 15.69 -27.19 -15.97
CA LYS A 45 16.56 -26.71 -17.07
C LYS A 45 15.86 -25.64 -17.91
N ASP A 46 14.55 -25.75 -18.09
CA ASP A 46 13.75 -24.77 -18.82
C ASP A 46 13.73 -23.42 -18.11
N LEU A 47 13.56 -23.40 -16.79
CA LEU A 47 13.61 -22.17 -15.99
C LEU A 47 15.01 -21.54 -16.04
N LEU A 48 16.07 -22.34 -15.97
CA LEU A 48 17.44 -21.82 -16.13
C LEU A 48 17.67 -21.20 -17.52
N SER A 49 17.09 -21.78 -18.57
CA SER A 49 17.16 -21.19 -19.92
C SER A 49 16.42 -19.86 -20.02
N ILE A 50 15.30 -19.68 -19.29
CA ILE A 50 14.58 -18.41 -19.22
C ILE A 50 15.43 -17.33 -18.53
N LEU A 51 16.11 -17.68 -17.43
CA LEU A 51 17.06 -16.78 -16.78
C LEU A 51 18.22 -16.38 -17.70
N GLU A 52 18.81 -17.35 -18.38
CA GLU A 52 19.92 -17.10 -19.32
C GLU A 52 19.48 -16.19 -20.47
N ASN A 53 18.28 -16.43 -21.00
CA ASN A 53 17.67 -15.58 -22.03
C ASN A 53 17.42 -14.15 -21.53
N PHE A 54 16.97 -13.96 -20.29
CA PHE A 54 16.76 -12.63 -19.72
C PHE A 54 18.08 -11.85 -19.58
N LEU A 55 19.15 -12.52 -19.14
CA LEU A 55 20.46 -11.88 -18.99
C LEU A 55 21.09 -11.54 -20.35
N SER A 56 20.91 -12.42 -21.34
CA SER A 56 21.45 -12.27 -22.69
C SER A 56 20.64 -11.31 -23.58
N SER A 57 19.33 -11.22 -23.35
CA SER A 57 18.42 -10.46 -24.21
C SER A 57 18.31 -9.00 -23.78
N LYS A 58 18.50 -8.09 -24.74
CA LYS A 58 18.24 -6.65 -24.56
C LYS A 58 16.76 -6.29 -24.65
N ARG A 59 15.91 -7.20 -25.16
CA ARG A 59 14.47 -6.93 -25.39
C ARG A 59 13.63 -7.23 -24.15
N GLN A 60 14.09 -8.13 -23.30
CA GLN A 60 13.37 -8.49 -22.09
C GLN A 60 13.75 -7.53 -20.97
N CYS A 61 12.81 -6.65 -20.61
CA CYS A 61 13.02 -5.62 -19.59
C CYS A 61 12.58 -6.05 -18.19
N LEU A 62 11.78 -7.12 -18.11
CA LEU A 62 11.18 -7.61 -16.87
C LEU A 62 11.33 -9.11 -16.79
N LEU A 63 11.70 -9.56 -15.60
CA LEU A 63 11.63 -10.95 -15.17
C LEU A 63 11.00 -10.98 -13.78
N ILE A 64 10.02 -11.85 -13.60
CA ILE A 64 9.34 -12.09 -12.33
C ILE A 64 9.50 -13.56 -11.99
N ALA A 65 9.91 -13.84 -10.76
CA ALA A 65 9.90 -15.16 -10.18
C ALA A 65 8.81 -15.23 -9.10
N CYS A 66 7.92 -16.21 -9.20
CA CYS A 66 6.87 -16.47 -8.22
C CYS A 66 6.59 -17.97 -8.11
N VAL A 67 6.12 -18.41 -6.93
CA VAL A 67 5.64 -19.78 -6.72
C VAL A 67 4.12 -19.79 -6.80
N ASP A 68 3.57 -20.69 -7.61
CA ASP A 68 2.12 -20.94 -7.64
C ASP A 68 1.77 -21.93 -6.52
N ARG A 69 0.97 -21.47 -5.56
CA ARG A 69 0.63 -22.24 -4.35
C ARG A 69 -0.15 -23.53 -4.64
N HIS A 70 -0.92 -23.57 -5.73
CA HIS A 70 -1.74 -24.75 -6.03
C HIS A 70 -0.91 -25.88 -6.64
N THR A 71 0.03 -25.52 -7.49
CA THR A 71 0.88 -26.49 -8.19
C THR A 71 2.20 -26.71 -7.45
N SER A 72 2.54 -25.84 -6.50
CA SER A 72 3.86 -25.78 -5.84
C SER A 72 4.99 -25.73 -6.86
N THR A 73 4.80 -24.96 -7.94
CA THR A 73 5.80 -24.82 -9.02
C THR A 73 6.35 -23.41 -9.09
N LEU A 74 7.66 -23.31 -9.32
CA LEU A 74 8.33 -22.05 -9.63
C LEU A 74 7.99 -21.63 -11.07
N GLN A 75 7.58 -20.37 -11.22
CA GLN A 75 7.29 -19.76 -12.51
C GLN A 75 8.21 -18.56 -12.72
N LEU A 76 8.83 -18.51 -13.90
CA LEU A 76 9.57 -17.34 -14.39
C LEU A 76 8.79 -16.70 -15.53
N LEU A 77 8.41 -15.45 -15.35
CA LEU A 77 7.50 -14.72 -16.24
C LEU A 77 8.14 -13.41 -16.72
N HIS A 78 7.84 -13.01 -17.95
CA HIS A 78 8.28 -11.73 -18.53
C HIS A 78 7.22 -10.62 -18.46
N SER A 79 6.08 -10.91 -17.83
CA SER A 79 4.97 -9.98 -17.66
C SER A 79 4.31 -10.22 -16.32
N ILE A 80 3.70 -9.18 -15.75
CA ILE A 80 2.92 -9.30 -14.52
C ILE A 80 1.75 -10.26 -14.79
N PRO A 81 1.61 -11.38 -14.04
CA PRO A 81 0.46 -12.25 -14.19
C PRO A 81 -0.84 -11.48 -13.89
N SER A 82 -1.93 -11.79 -14.59
CA SER A 82 -3.22 -11.11 -14.38
C SER A 82 -3.68 -11.28 -12.92
N MET A 83 -3.48 -10.25 -12.11
CA MET A 83 -3.73 -10.27 -10.66
C MET A 83 -5.21 -10.51 -10.31
N ALA A 84 -6.13 -10.20 -11.22
CA ALA A 84 -7.57 -10.45 -11.05
C ALA A 84 -7.94 -11.94 -10.89
N LYS A 85 -7.06 -12.88 -11.26
CA LYS A 85 -7.25 -14.34 -11.08
C LYS A 85 -6.25 -14.99 -10.11
N SER A 86 -5.34 -14.20 -9.53
CA SER A 86 -4.11 -14.71 -8.90
C SER A 86 -3.80 -14.13 -7.51
N ILE A 87 -4.59 -13.19 -6.98
CA ILE A 87 -4.39 -12.66 -5.61
C ILE A 87 -4.42 -13.76 -4.54
N ASP A 88 -5.20 -14.83 -4.75
CA ASP A 88 -5.20 -16.01 -3.86
C ASP A 88 -4.08 -17.02 -4.17
N LYS A 89 -3.41 -16.89 -5.33
CA LYS A 89 -2.46 -17.89 -5.85
C LYS A 89 -0.99 -17.52 -5.66
N ILE A 90 -0.68 -16.21 -5.64
CA ILE A 90 0.69 -15.70 -5.59
C ILE A 90 0.80 -14.66 -4.47
N TYR A 91 1.46 -15.02 -3.38
CA TYR A 91 1.63 -14.15 -2.21
C TYR A 91 2.92 -13.35 -2.25
N SER A 92 3.95 -13.83 -2.95
CA SER A 92 5.25 -13.18 -3.01
C SER A 92 5.88 -13.32 -4.38
N LEU A 93 6.61 -12.30 -4.80
CA LEU A 93 7.35 -12.31 -6.05
C LEU A 93 8.71 -11.65 -5.88
N CYS A 94 9.71 -12.19 -6.58
CA CYS A 94 10.97 -11.53 -6.85
C CYS A 94 10.88 -10.91 -8.24
N TYR A 95 11.27 -9.65 -8.38
CA TYR A 95 11.31 -8.97 -9.67
C TYR A 95 12.72 -8.55 -10.03
N PHE A 96 12.99 -8.52 -11.32
CA PHE A 96 14.21 -8.00 -11.93
C PHE A 96 13.78 -7.12 -13.10
N ILE A 97 14.10 -5.84 -13.01
CA ILE A 97 13.76 -4.80 -13.98
C ILE A 97 15.06 -4.26 -14.53
N ARG A 98 15.21 -4.32 -15.85
CA ARG A 98 16.34 -3.72 -16.56
C ARG A 98 16.11 -2.22 -16.65
N LYS A 99 17.10 -1.43 -16.22
CA LYS A 99 17.06 0.04 -16.34
C LYS A 99 17.07 0.42 -17.82
N ASN A 100 16.21 1.37 -18.20
CA ASN A 100 15.95 1.76 -19.60
C ASN A 100 17.21 2.26 -20.34
N ASP A 101 18.24 2.72 -19.63
CA ASP A 101 19.48 3.25 -20.21
C ASP A 101 20.56 2.18 -20.46
N SER A 102 20.28 0.90 -20.19
CA SER A 102 21.26 -0.17 -20.35
C SER A 102 21.41 -0.61 -21.81
N THR A 103 22.48 -0.16 -22.46
CA THR A 103 22.83 -0.54 -23.83
C THR A 103 23.71 -1.79 -23.93
N GLU A 104 24.23 -2.26 -22.80
CA GLU A 104 25.23 -3.34 -22.72
C GLU A 104 24.60 -4.70 -22.40
N PHE A 105 25.28 -5.77 -22.80
CA PHE A 105 24.89 -7.13 -22.40
C PHE A 105 25.29 -7.36 -20.94
N ILE A 106 24.53 -8.16 -20.19
CA ILE A 106 24.88 -8.50 -18.81
C ILE A 106 25.71 -9.77 -18.86
N THR A 107 27.02 -9.61 -18.80
CA THR A 107 27.98 -10.72 -18.86
C THR A 107 28.67 -10.97 -17.52
N SER A 108 28.65 -9.99 -16.61
CA SER A 108 29.24 -10.08 -15.28
C SER A 108 28.28 -9.69 -14.16
N ILE A 109 28.63 -10.07 -12.91
CA ILE A 109 27.86 -9.71 -11.71
C ILE A 109 27.86 -8.19 -11.48
N ASP A 110 28.96 -7.49 -11.76
CA ASP A 110 29.04 -6.04 -11.59
C ASP A 110 28.12 -5.30 -12.58
N GLU A 111 28.08 -5.74 -13.84
CA GLU A 111 27.13 -5.24 -14.85
C GLU A 111 25.68 -5.49 -14.43
N PHE A 112 25.40 -6.68 -13.88
CA PHE A 112 24.08 -7.02 -13.37
C PHE A 112 23.63 -6.03 -12.28
N LEU A 113 24.47 -5.78 -11.26
CA LEU A 113 24.14 -4.88 -10.16
C LEU A 113 23.97 -3.42 -10.62
N LYS A 114 24.69 -2.99 -11.67
CA LYS A 114 24.55 -1.64 -12.24
C LYS A 114 23.27 -1.48 -13.05
N GLN A 115 22.91 -2.48 -13.86
CA GLN A 115 21.87 -2.39 -14.88
C GLN A 115 20.50 -2.91 -14.43
N ILE A 116 20.46 -3.80 -13.42
CA ILE A 116 19.21 -4.42 -12.96
C ILE A 116 18.79 -3.83 -11.62
N LEU A 117 17.56 -3.33 -11.57
CA LEU A 117 16.82 -3.12 -10.33
C LEU A 117 16.13 -4.43 -9.97
N PHE A 118 16.43 -4.98 -8.81
CA PHE A 118 15.76 -6.18 -8.34
C PHE A 118 15.26 -5.99 -6.92
N GLY A 119 14.25 -6.78 -6.57
CA GLY A 119 13.67 -6.73 -5.25
C GLY A 119 12.66 -7.84 -5.04
N PHE A 120 12.11 -7.82 -3.83
CA PHE A 120 11.13 -8.78 -3.37
C PHE A 120 9.88 -8.02 -2.91
N ILE A 121 8.72 -8.48 -3.35
CA ILE A 121 7.42 -7.98 -2.91
C ILE A 121 6.74 -9.11 -2.15
N ASN A 122 6.39 -8.82 -0.91
CA ASN A 122 5.73 -9.76 -0.01
C ASN A 122 4.33 -9.27 0.34
N GLY A 123 3.30 -10.04 0.00
CA GLY A 123 1.93 -9.76 0.38
C GLY A 123 1.27 -8.67 -0.49
N LYS A 124 0.46 -7.83 0.15
CA LYS A 124 -0.44 -6.89 -0.54
C LYS A 124 0.33 -5.77 -1.23
N SER A 125 0.21 -5.68 -2.54
CA SER A 125 0.94 -4.72 -3.41
C SER A 125 0.81 -3.26 -2.95
N ILE A 126 -0.40 -2.84 -2.57
CA ILE A 126 -0.68 -1.49 -2.07
C ILE A 126 0.15 -1.19 -0.81
N GLN A 127 0.20 -2.12 0.14
CA GLN A 127 0.95 -1.94 1.39
C GLN A 127 2.45 -1.85 1.15
N CYS A 128 2.97 -2.71 0.27
CA CYS A 128 4.38 -2.68 -0.14
C CYS A 128 4.72 -1.35 -0.81
N LEU A 129 3.88 -0.88 -1.73
CA LEU A 129 4.11 0.38 -2.43
C LEU A 129 4.08 1.56 -1.46
N THR A 130 3.07 1.63 -0.59
CA THR A 130 2.98 2.69 0.44
C THR A 130 4.21 2.68 1.35
N ALA A 131 4.68 1.50 1.78
CA ALA A 131 5.88 1.38 2.60
C ALA A 131 7.13 1.86 1.85
N LEU A 132 7.36 1.37 0.63
CA LEU A 132 8.53 1.77 -0.18
C LEU A 132 8.54 3.28 -0.43
N VAL A 133 7.41 3.84 -0.85
CA VAL A 133 7.31 5.26 -1.19
C VAL A 133 7.50 6.14 0.06
N SER A 134 6.88 5.78 1.19
CA SER A 134 6.97 6.58 2.41
C SER A 134 8.28 6.43 3.21
N THR A 135 8.92 5.26 3.15
CA THR A 135 10.10 4.96 4.00
C THR A 135 11.43 5.04 3.27
N LEU A 136 11.45 4.73 1.97
CA LEU A 136 12.67 4.74 1.16
C LEU A 136 12.70 5.98 0.26
N PHE A 137 11.74 6.11 -0.66
CA PHE A 137 11.80 7.15 -1.68
C PHE A 137 11.55 8.56 -1.13
N GLY A 138 10.62 8.71 -0.18
CA GLY A 138 10.34 9.99 0.48
C GLY A 138 11.59 10.62 1.09
N PRO A 139 12.23 9.98 2.09
CA PRO A 139 13.44 10.51 2.72
C PRO A 139 14.60 10.70 1.73
N LEU A 140 14.86 9.74 0.84
CA LEU A 140 15.93 9.84 -0.16
C LEU A 140 15.78 11.07 -1.06
N PHE A 141 14.55 11.42 -1.43
CA PHE A 141 14.30 12.61 -2.25
C PHE A 141 14.44 13.90 -1.43
N MET A 142 13.91 13.92 -0.20
CA MET A 142 13.94 15.10 0.67
C MET A 142 15.36 15.46 1.13
N ASP A 143 16.19 14.45 1.40
CA ASP A 143 17.58 14.61 1.84
C ASP A 143 18.53 14.94 0.68
N ASN A 144 18.06 14.88 -0.57
CA ASN A 144 18.90 15.15 -1.72
C ASN A 144 19.26 16.65 -1.82
N SER A 145 20.51 17.00 -1.51
CA SER A 145 21.01 18.39 -1.53
C SER A 145 21.12 18.99 -2.92
N THR A 146 21.10 18.20 -4.00
CA THR A 146 21.18 18.70 -5.38
C THR A 146 19.84 19.23 -5.87
N VAL A 147 18.73 18.85 -5.23
CA VAL A 147 17.37 19.26 -5.61
C VAL A 147 17.01 20.57 -4.92
N GLN A 148 16.48 21.53 -5.69
CA GLN A 148 16.04 22.83 -5.15
C GLN A 148 14.81 22.69 -4.24
N ASP A 149 14.70 23.57 -3.26
CA ASP A 149 13.61 23.54 -2.26
C ASP A 149 12.22 23.68 -2.88
N ILE A 150 12.08 24.39 -4.00
CA ILE A 150 10.80 24.50 -4.73
C ILE A 150 10.35 23.10 -5.19
N ILE A 151 11.24 22.35 -5.84
CA ILE A 151 10.95 21.01 -6.36
C ILE A 151 10.69 20.03 -5.20
N LYS A 152 11.43 20.17 -4.08
CA LYS A 152 11.18 19.37 -2.87
C LYS A 152 9.80 19.62 -2.29
N ASN A 153 9.36 20.87 -2.24
CA ASN A 153 8.05 21.22 -1.73
C ASN A 153 6.92 20.69 -2.63
N ASP A 154 7.07 20.79 -3.95
CA ASP A 154 6.12 20.24 -4.92
C ASP A 154 6.03 18.72 -4.79
N PHE A 155 7.18 18.03 -4.75
CA PHE A 155 7.24 16.59 -4.54
C PHE A 155 6.61 16.17 -3.20
N ALA A 156 6.90 16.88 -2.10
CA ALA A 156 6.31 16.58 -0.81
C ALA A 156 4.78 16.71 -0.82
N SER A 157 4.25 17.70 -1.55
CA SER A 157 2.81 17.87 -1.73
C SER A 157 2.20 16.67 -2.47
N GLU A 158 2.77 16.31 -3.62
CA GLU A 158 2.31 15.17 -4.44
C GLU A 158 2.44 13.85 -3.69
N LEU A 159 3.55 13.65 -2.97
CA LEU A 159 3.79 12.49 -2.13
C LEU A 159 2.75 12.36 -1.02
N ASN A 160 2.47 13.44 -0.30
CA ASN A 160 1.44 13.43 0.75
C ASN A 160 0.05 13.16 0.18
N GLN A 161 -0.28 13.71 -0.98
CA GLN A 161 -1.54 13.42 -1.66
C GLN A 161 -1.63 11.95 -2.08
N PHE A 162 -0.57 11.42 -2.69
CA PHE A 162 -0.47 10.02 -3.09
C PHE A 162 -0.63 9.09 -1.88
N LEU A 163 0.12 9.32 -0.81
CA LEU A 163 0.04 8.52 0.41
C LEU A 163 -1.35 8.60 1.05
N ALA A 164 -1.95 9.79 1.13
CA ALA A 164 -3.30 9.95 1.66
C ALA A 164 -4.31 9.08 0.92
N THR A 165 -4.29 9.09 -0.42
CA THR A 165 -5.18 8.26 -1.24
C THR A 165 -4.93 6.77 -1.03
N PHE A 166 -3.66 6.34 -0.98
CA PHE A 166 -3.33 4.93 -0.81
C PHE A 166 -3.71 4.40 0.58
N TYR A 167 -3.48 5.19 1.64
CA TYR A 167 -3.93 4.84 2.99
C TYR A 167 -5.45 4.78 3.07
N GLU A 168 -6.16 5.73 2.46
CA GLU A 168 -7.62 5.69 2.41
C GLU A 168 -8.13 4.41 1.73
N ILE A 169 -7.62 4.09 0.53
CA ILE A 169 -7.96 2.84 -0.17
C ILE A 169 -7.67 1.64 0.72
N GLN A 170 -6.48 1.59 1.34
CA GLN A 170 -6.07 0.47 2.16
C GLN A 170 -7.02 0.26 3.36
N TYR A 171 -7.32 1.30 4.12
CA TYR A 171 -8.16 1.18 5.33
C TYR A 171 -9.64 0.99 4.99
N LYS A 172 -10.14 1.62 3.92
CA LYS A 172 -11.52 1.48 3.47
C LYS A 172 -11.79 0.10 2.88
N HIS A 173 -10.90 -0.45 2.05
CA HIS A 173 -11.10 -1.76 1.43
C HIS A 173 -10.76 -2.95 2.34
N ILE A 174 -9.77 -2.82 3.23
CA ILE A 174 -9.31 -3.96 4.04
C ILE A 174 -10.01 -4.02 5.39
N THR A 175 -10.25 -2.87 6.01
CA THR A 175 -10.76 -2.80 7.38
C THR A 175 -12.13 -2.14 7.48
N SER A 176 -12.70 -1.65 6.38
CA SER A 176 -13.94 -0.85 6.37
C SER A 176 -13.87 0.33 7.35
N ARG A 177 -12.69 0.96 7.45
CA ARG A 177 -12.42 2.03 8.40
C ARG A 177 -11.96 3.31 7.73
N THR A 178 -12.26 4.41 8.39
CA THR A 178 -11.82 5.74 7.98
C THR A 178 -10.45 6.04 8.57
N TYR A 179 -9.47 6.36 7.71
CA TYR A 179 -8.11 6.69 8.12
C TYR A 179 -7.76 8.13 7.78
N LEU A 180 -7.35 8.88 8.80
CA LEU A 180 -6.88 10.25 8.69
C LEU A 180 -5.37 10.22 8.45
N PHE A 181 -4.95 10.42 7.21
CA PHE A 181 -3.52 10.43 6.87
C PHE A 181 -2.79 11.59 7.53
N ILE A 182 -1.72 11.30 8.28
CA ILE A 182 -0.88 12.31 8.94
C ILE A 182 0.45 12.43 8.19
N PRO A 183 0.74 13.57 7.55
CA PRO A 183 2.04 13.84 6.95
C PRO A 183 3.16 13.73 7.99
N LYS A 184 4.31 13.20 7.58
CA LYS A 184 5.51 13.16 8.42
C LYS A 184 6.38 14.42 8.29
N ASP A 185 5.95 15.38 7.47
CA ASP A 185 6.69 16.60 7.19
C ASP A 185 6.95 17.38 8.48
N GLY A 186 8.22 17.69 8.73
CA GLY A 186 8.58 18.54 9.86
C GLY A 186 8.37 17.91 11.24
N ALA A 187 8.26 16.58 11.34
CA ALA A 187 8.11 15.86 12.60
C ALA A 187 9.22 16.19 13.62
N ASP A 188 10.43 16.50 13.15
CA ASP A 188 11.59 16.82 13.99
C ASP A 188 11.76 18.33 14.27
N LYS A 189 10.87 19.18 13.74
CA LYS A 189 10.98 20.63 13.86
C LYS A 189 10.06 21.18 14.95
N THR A 190 10.45 22.30 15.54
CA THR A 190 9.62 23.03 16.50
C THR A 190 8.47 23.78 15.81
N ILE A 191 7.39 24.05 16.52
CA ILE A 191 6.23 24.82 15.99
C ILE A 191 6.68 26.16 15.39
N GLU A 192 7.63 26.84 16.03
CA GLU A 192 8.17 28.13 15.58
C GLU A 192 8.90 28.05 14.25
N GLU A 193 9.59 26.93 13.98
CA GLU A 193 10.25 26.67 12.71
C GLU A 193 9.24 26.31 11.62
N LEU A 194 8.22 25.52 11.96
CA LEU A 194 7.14 25.15 11.04
C LEU A 194 6.35 26.37 10.57
N LEU A 195 6.09 27.34 11.46
CA LEU A 195 5.37 28.58 11.13
C LEU A 195 6.12 29.50 10.15
N LYS A 196 7.44 29.40 10.07
CA LYS A 196 8.24 30.16 9.11
C LYS A 196 8.12 29.60 7.69
N ASP A 197 7.82 28.31 7.56
CA ASP A 197 7.67 27.62 6.29
C ASP A 197 6.21 27.73 5.79
N LYS A 198 5.97 28.78 5.00
CA LYS A 198 4.64 29.03 4.42
C LYS A 198 4.16 27.88 3.53
N ALA A 199 5.06 27.25 2.79
CA ALA A 199 4.70 26.16 1.87
C ALA A 199 4.22 24.94 2.65
N LEU A 200 4.91 24.61 3.74
CA LEU A 200 4.49 23.56 4.67
C LEU A 200 3.13 23.89 5.32
N VAL A 201 2.93 25.12 5.82
CA VAL A 201 1.65 25.51 6.42
C VAL A 201 0.50 25.31 5.43
N THR A 202 0.66 25.73 4.16
CA THR A 202 -0.36 25.49 3.12
C THR A 202 -0.62 24.01 2.85
N ARG A 203 0.41 23.15 2.93
CA ARG A 203 0.22 21.69 2.83
C ARG A 203 -0.58 21.16 4.02
N PHE A 204 -0.30 21.61 5.24
CA PHE A 204 -1.08 21.24 6.42
C PHE A 204 -2.53 21.69 6.33
N GLU A 205 -2.81 22.88 5.78
CA GLU A 205 -4.18 23.32 5.51
C GLU A 205 -4.90 22.38 4.54
N SER A 206 -4.22 22.00 3.46
CA SER A 206 -4.76 21.07 2.46
C SER A 206 -5.10 19.70 3.06
N VAL A 207 -4.27 19.22 3.98
CA VAL A 207 -4.48 17.97 4.71
C VAL A 207 -5.64 18.09 5.70
N MET A 208 -5.74 19.20 6.44
CA MET A 208 -6.87 19.46 7.35
C MET A 208 -8.21 19.51 6.61
N VAL A 209 -8.25 20.13 5.44
CA VAL A 209 -9.46 20.13 4.58
C VAL A 209 -9.87 18.71 4.23
N LYS A 210 -8.92 17.84 3.86
CA LYS A 210 -9.22 16.42 3.60
C LYS A 210 -9.76 15.72 4.84
N TRP A 211 -9.15 15.90 6.01
CA TRP A 211 -9.66 15.32 7.25
C TRP A 211 -11.07 15.79 7.55
N TYR A 212 -11.35 17.09 7.39
CA TYR A 212 -12.69 17.65 7.57
C TYR A 212 -13.72 16.95 6.67
N HIS A 213 -13.42 16.77 5.38
CA HIS A 213 -14.29 16.05 4.47
C HIS A 213 -14.49 14.59 4.88
N GLN A 214 -13.43 13.89 5.30
CA GLN A 214 -13.53 12.51 5.79
C GLN A 214 -14.44 12.40 7.03
N LEU A 215 -14.32 13.32 7.99
CA LEU A 215 -15.21 13.35 9.16
C LEU A 215 -16.67 13.61 8.74
N LYS A 216 -16.91 14.53 7.79
CA LYS A 216 -18.26 14.79 7.27
C LYS A 216 -18.84 13.60 6.54
N GLU A 217 -18.04 12.87 5.75
CA GLU A 217 -18.51 11.65 5.08
C GLU A 217 -18.93 10.58 6.09
N VAL A 218 -18.19 10.39 7.17
CA VAL A 218 -18.53 9.45 8.25
C VAL A 218 -19.88 9.81 8.87
N LEU A 219 -20.07 11.07 9.26
CA LEU A 219 -21.35 11.55 9.81
C LEU A 219 -22.51 11.35 8.82
N LEU A 220 -22.29 11.63 7.53
CA LEU A 220 -23.32 11.43 6.48
C LEU A 220 -23.66 9.96 6.24
N VAL A 221 -22.69 9.05 6.30
CA VAL A 221 -22.94 7.60 6.23
C VAL A 221 -23.83 7.17 7.39
N GLN A 222 -23.59 7.72 8.57
CA GLN A 222 -24.32 7.38 9.78
C GLN A 222 -25.75 7.91 9.78
N ASP A 223 -25.96 9.15 9.35
CA ASP A 223 -27.31 9.70 9.17
C ASP A 223 -28.16 8.84 8.21
N ARG A 224 -27.53 8.28 7.17
CA ARG A 224 -28.19 7.33 6.25
C ARG A 224 -28.52 5.99 6.91
N LEU A 225 -27.63 5.45 7.74
CA LEU A 225 -27.91 4.23 8.51
C LEU A 225 -29.11 4.43 9.45
N MET A 226 -29.22 5.59 10.09
CA MET A 226 -30.36 5.92 10.96
C MET A 226 -31.67 6.18 10.20
N SER A 227 -31.58 6.66 8.96
CA SER A 227 -32.75 7.04 8.15
C SER A 227 -33.31 5.87 7.32
N ASN A 228 -32.46 4.92 6.92
CA ASN A 228 -32.85 3.79 6.07
C ASN A 228 -33.43 2.65 6.91
N ASN A 229 -34.71 2.78 7.30
CA ASN A 229 -35.51 1.74 7.97
C ASN A 229 -36.05 0.65 7.00
N GLU A 230 -35.60 0.60 5.75
CA GLU A 230 -36.35 -0.08 4.68
C GLU A 230 -35.89 -1.50 4.32
N GLN A 231 -34.98 -2.13 5.08
CA GLN A 231 -34.69 -3.55 4.89
C GLN A 231 -34.69 -4.26 6.23
N SER A 232 -35.46 -5.36 6.27
CA SER A 232 -35.68 -6.30 7.37
C SER A 232 -34.37 -6.87 7.94
N ALA A 233 -33.56 -6.04 8.60
CA ALA A 233 -32.45 -6.49 9.40
C ALA A 233 -32.99 -7.03 10.72
N GLY A 234 -32.62 -8.26 11.08
CA GLY A 234 -32.95 -8.79 12.41
C GLY A 234 -32.28 -7.94 13.50
N ILE A 235 -32.81 -7.97 14.73
CA ILE A 235 -32.24 -7.23 15.88
C ILE A 235 -30.73 -7.49 16.03
N HIS A 236 -30.29 -8.73 15.78
CA HIS A 236 -28.88 -9.11 15.82
C HIS A 236 -28.03 -8.44 14.74
N GLU A 237 -28.56 -8.30 13.52
CA GLU A 237 -27.88 -7.63 12.41
C GLU A 237 -27.80 -6.13 12.67
N GLU A 238 -28.85 -5.53 13.24
CA GLU A 238 -28.86 -4.13 13.64
C GLU A 238 -27.81 -3.87 14.75
N ILE A 239 -27.79 -4.70 15.80
CA ILE A 239 -26.77 -4.62 16.87
C ILE A 239 -25.36 -4.72 16.29
N SER A 240 -25.14 -5.65 15.35
CA SER A 240 -23.83 -5.84 14.71
C SER A 240 -23.42 -4.61 13.89
N CYS A 241 -24.34 -4.02 13.12
CA CYS A 241 -24.12 -2.79 12.35
C CYS A 241 -23.72 -1.62 13.26
N TRP A 242 -24.46 -1.40 14.36
CA TRP A 242 -24.13 -0.35 15.33
C TRP A 242 -22.78 -0.58 16.02
N GLN A 243 -22.40 -1.84 16.29
CA GLN A 243 -21.08 -2.17 16.84
C GLN A 243 -19.94 -1.88 15.86
N GLU A 244 -20.09 -2.26 14.58
CA GLU A 244 -19.11 -1.94 13.54
C GLU A 244 -18.94 -0.43 13.36
N CYS A 245 -20.06 0.31 13.37
CA CYS A 245 -20.07 1.77 13.33
C CYS A 245 -19.31 2.38 14.53
N LEU A 246 -19.60 1.91 15.74
CA LEU A 246 -18.93 2.38 16.95
C LEU A 246 -17.43 2.10 16.91
N MET A 247 -17.03 0.94 16.37
CA MET A 247 -15.62 0.61 16.20
C MET A 247 -14.88 1.57 15.25
N ASP A 248 -15.49 1.97 14.12
CA ASP A 248 -14.88 2.95 13.22
C ASP A 248 -14.78 4.34 13.89
N LEU A 249 -15.85 4.77 14.56
CA LEU A 249 -15.86 6.03 15.30
C LEU A 249 -14.80 6.09 16.41
N HIS A 250 -14.64 5.03 17.18
CA HIS A 250 -13.58 4.92 18.19
C HIS A 250 -12.18 4.93 17.55
N PHE A 251 -12.03 4.30 16.38
CA PHE A 251 -10.79 4.33 15.63
C PHE A 251 -10.47 5.76 15.15
N ILE A 252 -11.45 6.52 14.68
CA ILE A 252 -11.30 7.94 14.32
C ILE A 252 -10.95 8.77 15.55
N ARG A 253 -11.66 8.62 16.67
CA ARG A 253 -11.35 9.32 17.94
C ARG A 253 -9.90 9.10 18.37
N LYS A 254 -9.40 7.87 18.28
CA LYS A 254 -8.00 7.55 18.59
C LYS A 254 -7.03 8.26 17.64
N GLN A 255 -7.36 8.38 16.36
CA GLN A 255 -6.54 9.12 15.38
C GLN A 255 -6.51 10.62 15.68
N LEU A 256 -7.65 11.22 15.99
CA LEU A 256 -7.78 12.64 16.35
C LEU A 256 -6.97 13.00 17.60
N GLN A 257 -6.77 12.04 18.51
CA GLN A 257 -5.97 12.23 19.73
C GLN A 257 -4.46 12.04 19.53
N ARG A 258 -4.00 11.66 18.34
CA ARG A 258 -2.56 11.46 18.07
C ARG A 258 -1.79 12.77 18.22
N THR A 259 -0.64 12.70 18.87
CA THR A 259 0.22 13.86 19.15
C THR A 259 0.63 14.56 17.85
N GLU A 260 0.94 13.81 16.81
CA GLU A 260 1.36 14.33 15.51
C GLU A 260 0.24 15.15 14.84
N LEU A 261 -1.01 14.66 14.91
CA LEU A 261 -2.18 15.38 14.40
C LEU A 261 -2.45 16.64 15.23
N ARG A 262 -2.36 16.54 16.57
CA ARG A 262 -2.53 17.69 17.47
C ARG A 262 -1.47 18.77 17.23
N ASN A 263 -0.23 18.39 16.97
CA ASN A 263 0.85 19.34 16.64
C ASN A 263 0.52 20.11 15.35
N ILE A 264 0.01 19.43 14.31
CA ILE A 264 -0.43 20.09 13.08
C ILE A 264 -1.56 21.08 13.36
N ILE A 265 -2.56 20.71 14.17
CA ILE A 265 -3.63 21.63 14.57
C ILE A 265 -3.06 22.86 15.29
N GLN A 266 -2.12 22.67 16.22
CA GLN A 266 -1.48 23.79 16.93
C GLN A 266 -0.74 24.76 16.00
N VAL A 267 -0.01 24.22 15.02
CA VAL A 267 0.64 25.02 13.97
C VAL A 267 -0.40 25.83 13.19
N LEU A 268 -1.50 25.20 12.77
CA LEU A 268 -2.56 25.86 12.00
C LEU A 268 -3.37 26.88 12.81
N VAL A 269 -3.53 26.66 14.12
CA VAL A 269 -4.09 27.66 15.04
C VAL A 269 -3.16 28.86 15.11
N ALA A 270 -1.86 28.63 15.31
CA ALA A 270 -0.87 29.71 15.40
C ALA A 270 -0.70 30.47 14.08
N SER A 271 -0.88 29.81 12.93
CA SER A 271 -0.91 30.45 11.61
C SER A 271 -2.23 31.15 11.28
N LYS A 272 -3.25 31.04 12.15
CA LYS A 272 -4.61 31.61 11.99
C LYS A 272 -5.32 31.08 10.74
N SER A 273 -5.18 29.78 10.45
CA SER A 273 -5.85 29.15 9.33
C SER A 273 -7.37 29.18 9.49
N ALA A 274 -8.09 29.49 8.39
CA ALA A 274 -9.54 29.60 8.37
C ALA A 274 -10.26 28.24 8.55
N TYR A 275 -9.58 27.13 8.26
CA TYR A 275 -10.18 25.79 8.26
C TYR A 275 -10.26 25.14 9.65
N VAL A 276 -9.49 25.64 10.62
CA VAL A 276 -9.38 25.04 11.96
C VAL A 276 -10.73 24.97 12.66
N HIS A 277 -11.51 26.06 12.61
CA HIS A 277 -12.81 26.11 13.28
C HIS A 277 -13.78 25.05 12.72
N GLN A 278 -13.86 24.92 11.40
CA GLN A 278 -14.75 23.94 10.75
C GLN A 278 -14.33 22.51 11.08
N PHE A 279 -13.01 22.26 11.12
CA PHE A 279 -12.47 20.96 11.51
C PHE A 279 -12.81 20.61 12.96
N LEU A 280 -12.55 21.51 13.92
CA LEU A 280 -12.85 21.28 15.34
C LEU A 280 -14.35 21.09 15.59
N GLN A 281 -15.20 21.80 14.84
CA GLN A 281 -16.65 21.60 14.91
C GLN A 281 -17.03 20.18 14.44
N ALA A 282 -16.44 19.69 13.35
CA ALA A 282 -16.68 18.33 12.87
C ALA A 282 -16.15 17.27 13.86
N GLU A 283 -14.99 17.51 14.48
CA GLU A 283 -14.46 16.65 15.55
C GLU A 283 -15.43 16.56 16.74
N ASN A 284 -15.98 17.69 17.19
CA ASN A 284 -16.96 17.69 18.28
C ASN A 284 -18.23 16.92 17.91
N GLN A 285 -18.74 17.09 16.69
CA GLN A 285 -19.91 16.33 16.20
C GLN A 285 -19.66 14.82 16.21
N VAL A 286 -18.46 14.37 15.83
CA VAL A 286 -18.07 12.96 15.90
C VAL A 286 -18.05 12.47 17.35
N GLN A 287 -17.57 13.29 18.30
CA GLN A 287 -17.55 12.94 19.72
C GLN A 287 -18.96 12.84 20.32
N GLU A 288 -19.84 13.80 20.04
CA GLU A 288 -21.26 13.76 20.43
C GLU A 288 -21.95 12.52 19.85
N PHE A 289 -21.65 12.19 18.59
CA PHE A 289 -22.24 11.03 17.93
C PHE A 289 -21.74 9.70 18.53
N ILE A 290 -20.48 9.61 18.94
CA ILE A 290 -19.97 8.43 19.68
C ILE A 290 -20.80 8.18 20.93
N GLU A 291 -21.04 9.23 21.73
CA GLU A 291 -21.81 9.13 22.97
C GLU A 291 -23.25 8.68 22.70
N TYR A 292 -23.87 9.25 21.66
CA TYR A 292 -25.20 8.84 21.20
C TYR A 292 -25.25 7.35 20.80
N VAL A 293 -24.32 6.88 19.97
CA VAL A 293 -24.28 5.48 19.51
C VAL A 293 -24.03 4.51 20.67
N GLU A 294 -23.15 4.88 21.61
CA GLU A 294 -22.90 4.08 22.81
C GLU A 294 -24.18 3.90 23.64
N ASP A 295 -24.99 4.94 23.77
CA ASP A 295 -26.27 4.87 24.47
C ASP A 295 -27.31 4.04 23.71
N CYS A 296 -27.45 4.24 22.40
CA CYS A 296 -28.32 3.41 21.55
C CYS A 296 -27.97 1.92 21.68
N LEU A 297 -26.69 1.58 21.63
CA LEU A 297 -26.23 0.20 21.79
C LEU A 297 -26.54 -0.39 23.17
N LYS A 298 -26.49 0.40 24.24
CA LYS A 298 -26.91 -0.07 25.58
C LYS A 298 -28.38 -0.48 25.56
N PHE A 299 -29.25 0.30 24.92
CA PHE A 299 -30.67 -0.01 24.82
C PHE A 299 -30.96 -1.20 23.91
N LEU A 300 -30.32 -1.27 22.73
CA LEU A 300 -30.51 -2.38 21.80
C LEU A 300 -30.06 -3.73 22.39
N LYS A 301 -28.98 -3.75 23.16
CA LYS A 301 -28.50 -4.97 23.84
C LYS A 301 -29.48 -5.53 24.88
N ILE A 302 -30.40 -4.73 25.42
CA ILE A 302 -31.46 -5.23 26.31
C ILE A 302 -32.41 -6.16 25.52
N LEU A 303 -32.60 -5.88 24.23
CA LEU A 303 -33.50 -6.64 23.36
C LEU A 303 -32.84 -7.90 22.77
N ASP A 304 -31.53 -8.08 22.94
CA ASP A 304 -30.75 -9.18 22.36
C ASP A 304 -31.13 -10.56 22.92
N GLN A 305 -31.27 -10.67 24.24
CA GLN A 305 -31.71 -11.90 24.90
C GLN A 305 -33.16 -12.29 24.54
N PRO A 306 -34.17 -11.40 24.67
CA PRO A 306 -35.55 -11.75 24.33
C PRO A 306 -35.74 -12.01 22.83
N SER A 307 -35.01 -11.33 21.93
CA SER A 307 -35.07 -11.61 20.49
C SER A 307 -34.48 -12.98 20.14
N SER A 308 -33.39 -13.38 20.80
CA SER A 308 -32.80 -14.72 20.65
C SER A 308 -33.78 -15.81 21.10
N GLN A 309 -34.44 -15.60 22.24
CA GLN A 309 -35.47 -16.52 22.74
C GLN A 309 -36.66 -16.64 21.79
N LEU A 310 -37.09 -15.55 21.16
CA LEU A 310 -38.19 -15.56 20.18
C LEU A 310 -37.81 -16.31 18.89
N ASN A 311 -36.55 -16.21 18.44
CA ASN A 311 -36.07 -16.96 17.28
C ASN A 311 -35.93 -18.47 17.55
N ASP A 312 -35.65 -18.87 18.79
CA ASP A 312 -35.51 -20.28 19.20
C ASP A 312 -36.86 -20.98 19.47
N ILE A 313 -37.95 -20.24 19.59
CA ILE A 313 -39.28 -20.80 19.80
C ILE A 313 -39.87 -21.24 18.45
N SER A 314 -40.01 -22.56 18.25
CA SER A 314 -40.75 -23.12 17.12
C SER A 314 -42.15 -22.52 17.03
N LEU A 315 -42.56 -22.12 15.82
CA LEU A 315 -43.86 -21.50 15.47
C LEU A 315 -45.11 -22.21 16.03
N GLU A 316 -45.00 -23.45 16.48
CA GLU A 316 -46.07 -24.21 17.12
C GLU A 316 -46.46 -23.69 18.50
N LYS A 317 -45.57 -23.01 19.24
CA LYS A 317 -45.85 -22.47 20.59
C LYS A 317 -46.38 -21.04 20.61
N LEU A 318 -46.37 -20.34 19.47
CA LEU A 318 -46.83 -18.96 19.35
C LEU A 318 -48.34 -18.84 19.06
N LYS A 319 -49.07 -19.96 18.94
CA LYS A 319 -50.52 -19.96 18.67
C LYS A 319 -51.41 -19.94 19.92
N ASP A 320 -50.84 -20.10 21.11
CA ASP A 320 -51.59 -20.19 22.38
C ASP A 320 -51.44 -18.93 23.27
N VAL A 321 -51.05 -17.80 22.68
CA VAL A 321 -51.13 -16.45 23.29
C VAL A 321 -52.01 -15.59 22.39
#